data_AF-A0A6S6XG90-F1
#
_entry.id   AF-A0A6S6XG90-F1
#
_cell.length_a   1.000
_cell.length_b   1.000
_cell.length_c   1.000
_cell.angle_alpha   90.00
_cell.angle_beta   90.00
_cell.angle_gamma   90.00
#
_symmetry.space_group_name_H-M   'P 1'
#
loop_
_entity.id
_entity.type
_entity.pdbx_description
1 polymer ?
#
loop_
_entity_poly.entity_id
_entity_poly.type
_entity_poly.pdbx_seq_one_letter_code
_entity_poly.pdbx_strand_id
1 'polypeptide(L)'
;MELRHRLVRQTIDWAVSKPMDAMAGNTGREIRKLIDLGQMFAQSKNQKWFFNCAQKVVCDPRNSYNHLMLRVLDDIDRKTLKTVGLNLGYSSLIYGARKLRKQQKATREQFPWILVFDLRDFSPADLPQIENLVLENRETGIYSDIEEISLKIHAPAGCRLIRFNSHG
;
A
#
# COMPACT_ATOMS: atom_id res chain seq x y z
N MET A 1 16.97 -6.41 6.43
CA MET A 1 16.29 -5.97 5.19
C MET A 1 17.27 -6.02 4.02
N GLU A 2 16.93 -6.71 2.92
CA GLU A 2 17.78 -6.94 1.75
C GLU A 2 18.22 -5.61 1.08
N LEU A 3 19.52 -5.43 0.78
CA LEU A 3 20.07 -4.19 0.21
C LEU A 3 19.35 -3.74 -1.07
N ARG A 4 19.07 -4.69 -1.96
CA ARG A 4 18.36 -4.43 -3.22
C ARG A 4 16.96 -3.87 -3.00
N HIS A 5 16.24 -4.38 -2.00
CA HIS A 5 14.90 -3.89 -1.68
C HIS A 5 14.94 -2.41 -1.27
N ARG A 6 15.88 -2.05 -0.37
CA ARG A 6 16.08 -0.68 0.11
C ARG A 6 16.40 0.29 -1.01
N LEU A 7 17.32 -0.08 -1.90
CA LEU A 7 17.73 0.78 -3.01
C LEU A 7 16.58 1.05 -3.97
N VAL A 8 15.85 0.01 -4.39
CA VAL A 8 14.70 0.18 -5.29
C VAL A 8 13.60 1.00 -4.60
N ARG A 9 13.34 0.76 -3.31
CA ARG A 9 12.37 1.56 -2.54
C ARG A 9 12.74 3.04 -2.51
N GLN A 10 14.02 3.36 -2.29
CA GLN A 10 14.52 4.74 -2.31
C GLN A 10 14.42 5.37 -3.70
N THR A 11 14.71 4.62 -4.76
CA THR A 11 14.54 5.11 -6.14
C THR A 11 13.08 5.43 -6.44
N ILE A 12 12.14 4.57 -6.02
CA ILE A 12 10.70 4.83 -6.20
C ILE A 12 10.30 6.07 -5.39
N ASP A 13 10.70 6.15 -4.12
CA ASP A 13 10.41 7.31 -3.26
C ASP A 13 10.88 8.62 -3.89
N TRP A 14 12.10 8.65 -4.41
CA TRP A 14 12.63 9.80 -5.13
C TRP A 14 11.83 10.13 -6.38
N ALA A 15 11.52 9.12 -7.20
CA ALA A 15 10.82 9.31 -8.48
C ALA A 15 9.38 9.83 -8.31
N VAL A 16 8.70 9.42 -7.22
CA VAL A 16 7.33 9.87 -6.94
C VAL A 16 7.26 11.17 -6.14
N SER A 17 8.35 11.60 -5.48
CA SER A 17 8.32 12.79 -4.60
C SER A 17 7.97 14.07 -5.37
N LYS A 18 8.60 14.30 -6.53
CA LYS A 18 8.37 15.55 -7.30
C LYS A 18 6.91 15.72 -7.75
N PRO A 19 6.25 14.73 -8.39
CA PRO A 19 4.83 14.86 -8.72
C PRO A 19 3.94 15.00 -7.47
N MET A 20 4.23 14.30 -6.38
CA MET A 20 3.45 14.37 -5.13
C MET A 20 3.52 15.77 -4.50
N ASP A 21 4.70 16.38 -4.46
CA ASP A 21 4.88 17.72 -3.90
C ASP A 21 4.18 18.79 -4.75
N ALA A 22 4.11 18.58 -6.07
CA ALA A 22 3.48 19.47 -7.03
C ALA A 22 1.94 19.34 -7.10
N MET A 23 1.32 18.43 -6.34
CA MET A 23 -0.14 18.22 -6.40
C MET A 23 -0.96 19.44 -5.95
N ALA A 24 -0.40 20.32 -5.11
CA ALA A 24 -1.07 21.57 -4.73
C ALA A 24 -1.38 22.42 -5.98
N GLY A 25 -2.66 22.46 -6.37
CA GLY A 25 -3.16 23.28 -7.47
C GLY A 25 -3.34 22.54 -8.80
N ASN A 26 -2.87 21.29 -8.98
CA ASN A 26 -3.15 20.51 -10.19
C ASN A 26 -3.11 18.98 -10.01
N THR A 27 -3.84 18.48 -9.00
CA THR A 27 -3.92 17.06 -8.60
C THR A 27 -4.09 16.12 -9.80
N GLY A 28 -5.04 16.40 -10.71
CA GLY A 28 -5.28 15.56 -11.90
C GLY A 28 -4.15 15.51 -12.92
N ARG A 29 -3.32 16.56 -13.06
CA ARG A 29 -2.13 16.53 -13.93
C ARG A 29 -1.02 15.69 -13.31
N GLU A 30 -0.76 15.88 -12.03
CA GLU A 30 0.37 15.20 -11.37
C GLU A 30 0.14 13.70 -11.22
N ILE A 31 -1.11 13.26 -11.04
CA ILE A 31 -1.46 11.83 -11.05
C ILE A 31 -1.18 11.20 -12.41
N ARG A 32 -1.51 11.88 -13.52
CA ARG A 32 -1.21 11.37 -14.86
C ARG A 32 0.29 11.19 -15.04
N LYS A 33 1.12 12.13 -14.56
CA LYS A 33 2.58 11.96 -14.56
C LYS A 33 3.04 10.74 -13.77
N LEU A 34 2.42 10.46 -12.62
CA LEU A 34 2.73 9.26 -11.83
C LEU A 34 2.32 7.97 -12.57
N ILE A 35 1.17 7.98 -13.25
CA ILE A 35 0.72 6.85 -14.08
C ILE A 35 1.66 6.65 -15.27
N ASP A 36 2.04 7.72 -15.96
CA ASP A 36 2.99 7.69 -17.08
C ASP A 36 4.36 7.14 -16.64
N LEU A 37 4.85 7.58 -15.49
CA LEU A 37 6.06 7.04 -14.87
C LEU A 37 5.93 5.54 -14.61
N GLY A 38 4.79 5.12 -14.05
CA GLY A 38 4.49 3.71 -13.84
C GLY A 38 4.44 2.89 -15.13
N GLN A 39 3.86 3.44 -16.20
CA GLN A 39 3.84 2.81 -17.53
C GLN A 39 5.26 2.61 -18.08
N MET A 40 6.14 3.60 -17.93
CA MET A 40 7.55 3.49 -18.38
C MET A 40 8.29 2.34 -17.69
N PHE A 41 7.98 2.06 -16.41
CA PHE A 41 8.61 0.99 -15.63
C PHE A 41 7.86 -0.35 -15.65
N ALA A 42 6.69 -0.42 -16.30
CA ALA A 42 5.89 -1.64 -16.33
C ALA A 42 6.55 -2.73 -17.18
N GLN A 43 6.96 -3.83 -16.54
CA GLN A 43 7.67 -4.94 -17.18
C GLN A 43 6.73 -6.06 -17.65
N SER A 44 5.61 -6.27 -16.96
CA SER A 44 4.66 -7.34 -17.26
C SER A 44 3.40 -6.86 -17.97
N LYS A 45 2.72 -7.76 -18.68
CA LYS A 45 1.40 -7.48 -19.29
C LYS A 45 0.38 -6.97 -18.26
N ASN A 46 0.37 -7.56 -17.07
CA ASN A 46 -0.56 -7.17 -16.00
C ASN A 46 -0.27 -5.76 -15.47
N GLN A 47 1.01 -5.39 -15.30
CA GLN A 47 1.38 -4.04 -14.90
C GLN A 47 0.99 -3.01 -15.96
N LYS A 48 1.26 -3.30 -17.25
CA LYS A 48 0.86 -2.43 -18.35
C LYS A 48 -0.66 -2.26 -18.43
N TRP A 49 -1.40 -3.37 -18.29
CA TRP A 49 -2.86 -3.35 -18.23
C TRP A 49 -3.37 -2.49 -17.06
N PHE A 50 -2.80 -2.65 -15.86
CA PHE A 50 -3.15 -1.87 -14.69
C PHE A 50 -2.99 -0.37 -14.93
N PHE A 51 -1.82 0.07 -15.42
CA PHE A 51 -1.60 1.50 -15.66
C PHE A 51 -2.47 2.06 -16.79
N ASN A 52 -2.75 1.27 -17.83
CA ASN A 52 -3.71 1.67 -18.87
C ASN A 52 -5.13 1.85 -18.31
N CYS A 53 -5.57 0.96 -17.42
CA CYS A 53 -6.85 1.10 -16.71
C CYS A 53 -6.86 2.34 -15.80
N ALA A 54 -5.80 2.55 -15.02
CA ALA A 54 -5.65 3.72 -14.17
C ALA A 54 -5.72 5.02 -15.00
N GLN A 55 -5.03 5.08 -16.14
CA GLN A 55 -5.07 6.22 -17.04
C GLN A 55 -6.50 6.52 -17.52
N LYS A 56 -7.26 5.49 -17.92
CA LYS A 56 -8.66 5.65 -18.33
C LYS A 56 -9.54 6.21 -17.23
N VAL A 57 -9.36 5.74 -15.99
CA VAL A 57 -10.12 6.23 -14.83
C VAL A 57 -9.80 7.69 -14.57
N VAL A 58 -8.51 8.05 -14.46
CA VAL A 58 -8.08 9.41 -14.11
C VAL A 58 -8.39 10.44 -15.20
N CYS A 59 -8.38 10.02 -16.46
CA CYS A 59 -8.71 10.89 -17.58
C CYS A 59 -10.22 11.09 -17.79
N ASP A 60 -11.10 10.33 -17.13
CA ASP A 60 -12.55 10.48 -17.26
C ASP A 60 -13.14 11.24 -16.06
N PRO A 61 -13.51 12.52 -16.21
CA PRO A 61 -14.09 13.31 -15.13
C PRO A 61 -15.46 12.80 -14.67
N ARG A 62 -16.13 11.93 -15.44
CA ARG A 62 -17.44 11.36 -15.08
C ARG A 62 -17.31 10.05 -14.32
N ASN A 63 -16.09 9.51 -14.22
CA ASN A 63 -15.84 8.27 -13.52
C ASN A 63 -15.83 8.51 -12.01
N SER A 64 -16.68 7.80 -11.26
CA SER A 64 -16.77 7.93 -9.80
C SER A 64 -15.45 7.62 -9.08
N TYR A 65 -14.64 6.71 -9.62
CA TYR A 65 -13.31 6.41 -9.06
C TYR A 65 -12.33 7.56 -9.25
N ASN A 66 -12.49 8.39 -10.29
CA ASN A 66 -11.68 9.60 -10.46
C ASN A 66 -11.98 10.59 -9.32
N HIS A 67 -13.26 10.84 -9.04
CA HIS A 67 -13.66 11.71 -7.93
C HIS A 67 -13.18 11.20 -6.57
N LEU A 68 -13.29 9.90 -6.31
CA LEU A 68 -12.81 9.29 -5.07
C LEU A 68 -11.30 9.48 -4.92
N MET A 69 -10.54 9.21 -5.98
CA MET A 69 -9.08 9.36 -5.96
C MET A 69 -8.67 10.82 -5.76
N LEU A 70 -9.28 11.78 -6.46
CA LEU A 70 -9.00 13.20 -6.26
C LEU A 70 -9.27 13.62 -4.81
N ARG A 71 -10.39 13.18 -4.22
CA ARG A 71 -10.70 13.43 -2.81
C ARG A 71 -9.64 12.83 -1.88
N VAL A 72 -9.21 11.59 -2.10
CA VAL A 72 -8.15 10.95 -1.31
C VAL A 72 -6.85 11.77 -1.36
N LEU A 73 -6.51 12.34 -2.52
CA LEU A 73 -5.29 13.10 -2.71
C LEU A 73 -5.36 14.52 -2.15
N ASP A 74 -6.56 15.09 -2.08
CA ASP A 74 -6.79 16.42 -1.50
C ASP A 74 -6.94 16.35 0.03
N ASP A 75 -7.55 15.28 0.56
CA ASP A 75 -7.87 15.14 1.99
C ASP A 75 -6.76 14.50 2.83
N ILE A 76 -5.90 13.66 2.22
CA ILE A 76 -4.84 12.95 2.94
C ILE A 76 -3.49 13.65 2.79
N ASP A 77 -2.78 13.79 3.90
CA ASP A 77 -1.39 14.26 3.92
C ASP A 77 -0.49 13.47 2.94
N ARG A 78 0.33 14.20 2.17
CA ARG A 78 1.23 13.64 1.16
C ARG A 78 2.22 12.64 1.73
N LYS A 79 2.74 12.87 2.96
CA LYS A 79 3.69 11.96 3.59
C LYS A 79 3.00 10.63 3.87
N THR A 80 1.77 10.65 4.34
CA THR A 80 0.92 9.47 4.53
C THR A 80 0.68 8.75 3.22
N LEU A 81 0.23 9.46 2.18
CA LEU A 81 0.00 8.87 0.85
C LEU A 81 1.25 8.20 0.28
N LYS A 82 2.40 8.87 0.37
CA LYS A 82 3.69 8.33 -0.09
C LYS A 82 4.11 7.11 0.72
N THR A 83 3.93 7.15 2.04
CA THR A 83 4.28 6.05 2.94
C THR A 83 3.44 4.81 2.64
N VAL A 84 2.12 4.96 2.57
CA VAL A 84 1.19 3.88 2.24
C VAL A 84 1.49 3.35 0.83
N GLY A 85 1.69 4.23 -0.16
CA GLY A 85 2.01 3.83 -1.53
C GLY A 85 3.31 3.02 -1.64
N LEU A 86 4.36 3.41 -0.93
CA LEU A 86 5.63 2.66 -0.93
C LEU A 86 5.52 1.32 -0.21
N ASN A 87 4.86 1.30 0.96
CA ASN A 87 4.82 0.11 1.79
C ASN A 87 3.79 -0.92 1.25
N LEU A 88 2.57 -0.50 0.92
CA LEU A 88 1.59 -1.40 0.30
C LEU A 88 1.94 -1.70 -1.16
N GLY A 89 2.16 -0.65 -1.96
CA GLY A 89 2.38 -0.79 -3.39
C GLY A 89 3.67 -1.56 -3.70
N TYR A 90 4.82 -1.07 -3.24
CA TYR A 90 6.10 -1.70 -3.55
C TYR A 90 6.48 -2.80 -2.57
N SER A 91 6.56 -2.53 -1.26
CA SER A 91 7.07 -3.52 -0.30
C SER A 91 6.18 -4.75 -0.22
N SER A 92 4.86 -4.58 -0.18
CA SER A 92 3.92 -5.71 -0.10
C SER A 92 3.59 -6.31 -1.46
N LEU A 93 2.93 -5.56 -2.36
CA LEU A 93 2.35 -6.13 -3.59
C LEU A 93 3.37 -6.46 -4.69
N ILE A 94 4.60 -5.93 -4.62
CA ILE A 94 5.66 -6.23 -5.59
C ILE A 94 6.76 -7.08 -4.98
N TYR A 95 7.44 -6.57 -3.95
CA TYR A 95 8.59 -7.25 -3.36
C TYR A 95 8.15 -8.45 -2.51
N GLY A 96 7.22 -8.24 -1.59
CA GLY A 96 6.65 -9.25 -0.70
C GLY A 96 5.94 -10.37 -1.47
N ALA A 97 5.03 -9.99 -2.37
CA ALA A 97 4.35 -10.92 -3.29
C ALA A 97 5.32 -11.80 -4.08
N ARG A 98 6.48 -11.27 -4.50
CA ARG A 98 7.51 -12.07 -5.18
C ARG A 98 8.17 -13.06 -4.22
N LYS A 99 8.42 -12.68 -2.96
CA LYS A 99 8.97 -13.56 -1.92
C LYS A 99 7.97 -14.67 -1.58
N LEU A 100 6.70 -14.31 -1.34
CA LEU A 100 5.60 -15.26 -1.12
C LEU A 100 5.47 -16.25 -2.27
N ARG A 101 5.42 -15.79 -3.53
CA ARG A 101 5.34 -16.70 -4.68
C ARG A 101 6.54 -17.66 -4.79
N LYS A 102 7.74 -17.24 -4.38
CA LYS A 102 8.91 -18.12 -4.33
C LYS A 102 8.74 -19.20 -3.25
N GLN A 103 8.26 -18.82 -2.07
CA GLN A 103 8.00 -19.76 -0.98
C GLN A 103 6.87 -20.74 -1.33
N GLN A 104 5.74 -20.25 -1.85
CA GLN A 104 4.63 -21.10 -2.32
C GLN A 104 5.10 -22.15 -3.33
N LYS A 105 6.01 -21.79 -4.25
CA LYS A 105 6.58 -22.74 -5.21
C LYS A 105 7.50 -23.77 -4.55
N ALA A 106 8.23 -23.39 -3.50
CA ALA A 106 9.16 -24.27 -2.80
C ALA A 106 8.45 -25.23 -1.85
N THR A 107 7.46 -24.76 -1.08
CA THR A 107 6.76 -25.57 -0.06
C THR A 107 5.47 -26.21 -0.56
N ARG A 108 4.90 -25.72 -1.69
CA ARG A 108 3.55 -26.04 -2.18
C ARG A 108 2.41 -25.65 -1.22
N GLU A 109 2.71 -24.80 -0.24
CA GLU A 109 1.72 -24.27 0.69
C GLU A 109 1.14 -22.94 0.18
N GLN A 110 -0.06 -22.61 0.64
CA GLN A 110 -0.67 -21.32 0.38
C GLN A 110 -0.31 -20.36 1.52
N PHE A 111 0.15 -19.17 1.15
CA PHE A 111 0.45 -18.10 2.10
C PHE A 111 -0.49 -16.90 1.87
N PRO A 112 -0.99 -16.27 2.94
CA PRO A 112 -1.79 -15.06 2.83
C PRO A 112 -0.91 -13.90 2.33
N TRP A 113 -1.54 -12.95 1.63
CA TRP A 113 -0.87 -11.73 1.15
C TRP A 113 -1.01 -10.56 2.13
N ILE A 114 -2.06 -10.61 2.96
CA ILE A 114 -2.39 -9.62 3.98
C ILE A 114 -2.87 -10.40 5.20
N LEU A 115 -2.46 -9.97 6.40
CA LEU A 115 -2.97 -10.49 7.66
C LEU A 115 -4.01 -9.52 8.23
N VAL A 116 -5.05 -10.06 8.86
CA VAL A 116 -6.06 -9.27 9.55
C VAL A 116 -5.99 -9.65 11.02
N PHE A 117 -5.58 -8.69 11.84
CA PHE A 117 -5.55 -8.80 13.29
C PHE A 117 -6.84 -8.23 13.86
N ASP A 118 -7.56 -9.09 14.58
CA ASP A 118 -8.67 -8.67 15.41
C ASP A 118 -8.14 -8.32 16.80
N LEU A 119 -8.06 -7.02 17.10
CA LEU A 119 -7.51 -6.51 18.34
C LEU A 119 -8.60 -6.03 19.31
N ARG A 120 -9.85 -6.48 19.16
CA ARG A 120 -10.98 -6.00 19.97
C ARG A 120 -10.85 -6.36 21.45
N ASP A 121 -10.32 -7.53 21.77
CA ASP A 121 -10.11 -8.04 23.14
C ASP A 121 -8.62 -8.04 23.54
N PHE A 122 -7.81 -7.24 22.84
CA PHE A 122 -6.36 -7.25 22.97
C PHE A 122 -5.88 -6.59 24.28
N SER A 123 -4.95 -7.24 24.98
CA SER A 123 -4.27 -6.69 26.15
C SER A 123 -2.88 -6.17 25.76
N PRO A 124 -2.36 -5.09 26.39
CA PRO A 124 -0.98 -4.65 26.17
C PRO A 124 0.09 -5.74 26.40
N ALA A 125 -0.23 -6.78 27.19
CA ALA A 125 0.64 -7.93 27.42
C ALA A 125 0.87 -8.81 26.17
N ASP A 126 0.01 -8.68 25.16
CA ASP A 126 0.05 -9.46 23.92
C ASP A 126 0.85 -8.74 22.79
N LEU A 127 1.33 -7.51 23.04
CA LEU A 127 2.10 -6.71 22.07
C LEU A 127 3.38 -7.38 21.59
N PRO A 128 4.23 -7.95 22.46
CA PRO A 128 5.44 -8.62 22.01
C PRO A 128 5.17 -9.79 21.06
N GLN A 129 4.07 -10.50 21.26
CA GLN A 129 3.67 -11.66 20.46
C GLN A 129 3.24 -11.21 19.06
N ILE A 130 2.48 -10.12 18.96
CA ILE A 130 2.10 -9.54 17.66
C ILE A 130 3.31 -8.98 16.94
N GLU A 131 4.20 -8.26 17.64
CA GLU A 131 5.42 -7.73 17.03
C GLU A 131 6.29 -8.85 16.46
N ASN A 132 6.50 -9.93 17.22
CA ASN A 132 7.24 -11.10 16.75
C ASN A 132 6.56 -11.73 15.53
N LEU A 133 5.24 -11.91 15.57
CA LEU A 133 4.48 -12.46 14.45
C LEU A 133 4.61 -11.57 13.20
N VAL A 134 4.51 -10.25 13.34
CA VAL A 134 4.72 -9.29 12.25
C VAL A 134 6.14 -9.41 11.69
N LEU A 135 7.16 -9.52 12.55
CA LEU A 135 8.56 -9.65 12.13
C LEU A 135 8.81 -10.97 11.37
N GLU A 136 8.30 -12.09 11.88
CA GLU A 136 8.38 -13.40 11.23
C GLU A 136 7.70 -13.38 9.85
N ASN A 137 6.53 -12.75 9.77
CA ASN A 137 5.76 -12.64 8.53
C ASN A 137 6.44 -11.76 7.48
N ARG A 138 7.23 -10.75 7.87
CA ARG A 138 8.08 -10.03 6.90
C ARG A 138 9.16 -10.94 6.31
N GLU A 139 9.64 -11.91 7.08
CA GLU A 139 10.59 -12.89 6.58
C GLU A 139 9.96 -13.92 5.62
N THR A 140 8.64 -14.07 5.60
CA THR A 140 7.92 -14.84 4.56
C THR A 140 7.51 -13.99 3.37
N GLY A 141 7.43 -12.67 3.56
CA GLY A 141 7.13 -11.70 2.49
C GLY A 141 5.80 -10.99 2.66
N ILE A 142 5.19 -11.09 3.83
CA ILE A 142 4.00 -10.34 4.21
C ILE A 142 4.45 -9.01 4.81
N TYR A 143 4.20 -7.90 4.11
CA TYR A 143 4.58 -6.55 4.52
C TYR A 143 3.37 -5.66 4.81
N SER A 144 2.16 -6.23 4.86
CA SER A 144 0.93 -5.48 5.12
C SER A 144 -0.01 -6.28 5.99
N ASP A 145 -0.64 -5.56 6.89
CA ASP A 145 -1.55 -6.07 7.88
C ASP A 145 -2.64 -5.03 8.15
N ILE A 146 -3.79 -5.54 8.54
CA ILE A 146 -4.96 -4.77 8.85
C ILE A 146 -5.28 -5.04 10.32
N GLU A 147 -5.29 -4.00 11.12
CA GLU A 147 -5.65 -4.07 12.53
C GLU A 147 -7.05 -3.49 12.72
N GLU A 148 -7.98 -4.32 13.18
CA GLU A 148 -9.29 -3.85 13.63
C GLU A 148 -9.22 -3.50 15.11
N ILE A 149 -9.33 -2.21 15.42
CA ILE A 149 -9.19 -1.69 16.78
C ILE A 149 -10.56 -1.19 17.25
N SER A 150 -11.02 -1.69 18.41
CA SER A 150 -12.19 -1.12 19.09
C SER A 150 -11.77 0.15 19.84
N LEU A 151 -11.96 1.31 19.21
CA LEU A 151 -11.84 2.57 19.92
C LEU A 151 -13.11 2.81 20.72
N LYS A 152 -13.02 2.82 22.06
CA LYS A 152 -14.04 3.40 22.96
C LYS A 152 -14.06 4.94 22.87
N ILE A 153 -13.87 5.50 21.68
CA ILE A 153 -14.14 6.91 21.41
C ILE A 153 -15.62 6.96 21.01
N HIS A 154 -16.33 8.06 21.31
CA HIS A 154 -17.73 8.30 20.93
C HIS A 154 -17.92 8.31 19.40
N ALA A 155 -17.69 7.18 18.74
CA ALA A 155 -18.03 6.92 17.37
C ALA A 155 -19.49 6.46 17.35
N PRO A 156 -20.31 6.95 16.39
CA PRO A 156 -21.70 6.50 16.26
C PRO A 156 -21.74 4.98 16.17
N ALA A 157 -22.74 4.36 16.80
CA ALA A 157 -22.90 2.91 16.85
C ALA A 157 -22.77 2.31 15.43
N GLY A 158 -21.74 1.47 15.23
CA GLY A 158 -21.44 0.83 13.95
C GLY A 158 -20.18 1.34 13.23
N CYS A 159 -19.53 2.42 13.69
CA CYS A 159 -18.24 2.86 13.13
C CYS A 159 -17.10 1.95 13.60
N ARG A 160 -16.37 1.35 12.64
CA ARG A 160 -15.17 0.53 12.86
C ARG A 160 -13.95 1.28 12.35
N LEU A 161 -12.90 1.36 13.18
CA LEU A 161 -11.61 1.86 12.73
C LEU A 161 -10.78 0.68 12.22
N ILE A 162 -10.52 0.69 10.92
CA ILE A 162 -9.59 -0.24 10.28
C ILE A 162 -8.27 0.51 10.14
N ARG A 163 -7.25 0.08 10.87
CA ARG A 163 -5.90 0.60 10.71
C ARG A 163 -5.16 -0.27 9.70
N PHE A 164 -4.81 0.32 8.58
CA PHE A 164 -3.95 -0.34 7.61
C PHE A 164 -2.50 -0.02 7.96
N ASN A 165 -1.76 -1.05 8.37
CA ASN A 165 -0.34 -0.95 8.60
C ASN A 165 0.39 -1.62 7.44
N SER A 166 1.43 -0.93 6.99
CA SER A 166 2.31 -1.47 5.98
C SER A 166 3.72 -1.09 6.34
N HIS A 167 4.59 -2.08 6.25
CA HIS A 167 5.92 -1.99 6.83
C HIS A 167 6.96 -1.77 5.75
N GLY A 168 7.73 -0.70 5.95
CA GLY A 168 8.77 -0.24 5.04
C GLY A 168 10.11 -0.91 5.30
#